data_AF-A0A2S8Z3A5-F1
#
_entry.id   AF-A0A2S8Z3A5-F1
#
_cell.length_a   1.000
_cell.length_b   1.000
_cell.length_c   1.000
_cell.angle_alpha   90.00
_cell.angle_beta   90.00
_cell.angle_gamma   90.00
#
_symmetry.space_group_name_H-M   'P 1'
#
loop_
_entity.id
_entity.type
_entity.pdbx_description
1 polymer ?
#
loop_
_entity_poly.entity_id
_entity_poly.type
_entity_poly.pdbx_seq_one_letter_code
_entity_poly.pdbx_strand_id
1 'polypeptide(L)'
;MKITGRVEIEAVTDVRCDVCECSTRTGSGNLEYGTLDAHWGYGALHDGERYEVHLCETCFFATLAYLKQERRTAHMFQDDPRRTDGDFGLVSENDFFRDGR
;
A
#
# COMPACT_ATOMS: atom_id res chain seq x y z
N MET A 1 10.05 -43.77 -11.35
CA MET A 1 8.70 -43.79 -10.74
C MET A 1 8.53 -42.51 -9.95
N LYS A 2 7.52 -41.67 -10.24
CA LYS A 2 7.20 -40.50 -9.42
C LYS A 2 6.06 -40.87 -8.47
N ILE A 3 6.26 -40.69 -7.17
CA ILE A 3 5.24 -40.87 -6.15
C ILE A 3 4.77 -39.47 -5.76
N THR A 4 3.49 -39.20 -5.92
CA THR A 4 2.87 -37.92 -5.59
C THR A 4 1.91 -38.12 -4.44
N GLY A 5 1.99 -37.27 -3.42
CA GLY A 5 1.06 -37.21 -2.28
C GLY A 5 0.55 -35.78 -2.10
N ARG A 6 -0.61 -35.62 -1.44
CA ARG A 6 -1.13 -34.30 -1.06
C ARG A 6 -0.35 -33.79 0.15
N VAL A 7 0.04 -32.51 0.10
CA VAL A 7 0.66 -31.78 1.20
C VAL A 7 -0.25 -30.61 1.52
N GLU A 8 -0.64 -30.46 2.78
CA GLU A 8 -1.33 -29.27 3.28
C GLU A 8 -0.28 -28.22 3.61
N ILE A 9 -0.49 -26.99 3.14
CA ILE A 9 0.40 -25.85 3.42
C ILE A 9 -0.44 -24.70 3.97
N GLU A 10 0.13 -23.93 4.89
CA GLU A 10 -0.42 -22.65 5.27
C GLU A 10 -0.13 -21.63 4.17
N ALA A 11 -1.17 -20.96 3.71
CA ALA A 11 -1.09 -19.94 2.68
C ALA A 11 -2.05 -18.78 3.00
N VAL A 12 -1.66 -17.57 2.61
CA VAL A 12 -2.55 -16.41 2.71
C VAL A 12 -3.65 -16.54 1.66
N THR A 13 -4.88 -16.77 2.11
CA THR A 13 -6.04 -16.96 1.22
C THR A 13 -6.80 -15.67 0.94
N ASP A 14 -6.66 -14.69 1.82
CA ASP A 14 -7.33 -13.38 1.75
C ASP A 14 -6.60 -12.36 2.62
N VAL A 15 -6.71 -11.08 2.24
CA VAL A 15 -6.31 -9.92 3.02
C VAL A 15 -7.51 -8.99 3.07
N ARG A 16 -7.94 -8.59 4.27
CA ARG A 16 -9.07 -7.66 4.44
C ARG A 16 -8.54 -6.24 4.58
N CYS A 17 -9.24 -5.28 3.99
CA CYS A 17 -8.95 -3.86 4.16
C CYS A 17 -9.17 -3.44 5.62
N ASP A 18 -8.19 -2.83 6.26
CA ASP A 18 -8.28 -2.41 7.66
C ASP A 18 -9.24 -1.22 7.88
N VAL A 19 -9.73 -0.59 6.81
CA VAL A 19 -10.67 0.55 6.86
C VAL A 19 -12.12 0.11 6.68
N CYS A 20 -12.42 -0.59 5.58
CA CYS A 20 -13.80 -0.98 5.25
C CYS A 20 -14.09 -2.46 5.49
N GLU A 21 -13.10 -3.23 5.91
CA GLU A 21 -13.14 -4.67 6.14
C GLU A 21 -13.52 -5.54 4.92
N CYS A 22 -13.58 -4.97 3.72
CA CYS A 22 -13.81 -5.75 2.50
C CYS A 22 -12.58 -6.61 2.15
N SER A 23 -12.81 -7.77 1.55
CA SER A 23 -11.75 -8.60 0.96
C SER A 23 -11.05 -7.84 -0.15
N THR A 24 -9.73 -8.01 -0.24
CA THR A 24 -8.88 -7.48 -1.33
C THR A 24 -8.66 -8.51 -2.43
N ARG A 25 -9.31 -9.69 -2.31
CA ARG A 25 -9.24 -10.74 -3.31
C ARG A 25 -10.14 -10.40 -4.49
N THR A 26 -9.57 -10.37 -5.68
CA THR A 26 -10.29 -10.10 -6.92
C THR A 26 -10.99 -11.35 -7.46
N GLY A 27 -11.82 -11.17 -8.49
CA GLY A 27 -12.51 -12.28 -9.16
C GLY A 27 -11.57 -13.31 -9.82
N SER A 28 -10.33 -12.92 -10.13
CA SER A 28 -9.30 -13.83 -10.64
C SER A 28 -8.59 -14.63 -9.53
N GLY A 29 -8.86 -14.32 -8.27
CA GLY A 29 -8.21 -14.93 -7.10
C GLY A 29 -6.93 -14.24 -6.65
N ASN A 30 -6.49 -13.18 -7.35
CA ASN A 30 -5.33 -12.38 -6.94
C ASN A 30 -5.68 -11.50 -5.73
N LEU A 31 -4.68 -11.21 -4.89
CA LEU A 31 -4.81 -10.22 -3.82
C LEU A 31 -4.27 -8.88 -4.31
N GLU A 32 -5.13 -7.86 -4.32
CA GLU A 32 -4.79 -6.51 -4.79
C GLU A 32 -5.07 -5.49 -3.69
N TYR A 33 -4.00 -5.03 -3.06
CA TYR A 33 -4.06 -4.07 -1.95
C TYR A 33 -2.80 -3.20 -1.91
N GLY A 34 -2.93 -2.03 -1.31
CA GLY A 34 -1.80 -1.20 -0.91
C GLY A 34 -1.42 -1.45 0.55
N THR A 35 -0.15 -1.20 0.90
CA THR A 35 0.34 -1.27 2.27
C THR A 35 0.84 0.11 2.69
N LEU A 36 0.40 0.57 3.85
CA LEU A 36 1.02 1.67 4.59
C LEU A 36 1.84 1.06 5.72
N ASP A 37 3.17 1.07 5.59
CA ASP A 37 4.08 0.54 6.58
C ASP A 37 4.95 1.63 7.21
N ALA A 38 5.33 1.42 8.47
CA ALA A 38 6.33 2.23 9.14
C ALA A 38 7.15 1.37 10.10
N HIS A 39 8.44 1.69 10.20
CA HIS A 39 9.35 1.09 11.16
C HIS A 39 10.24 2.18 11.77
N TRP A 40 9.99 2.50 13.04
CA TRP A 40 10.67 3.57 13.75
C TRP A 40 11.82 3.03 14.58
N GLY A 41 13.02 3.56 14.33
CA GLY A 41 14.24 3.17 15.04
C GLY A 41 14.60 4.12 16.18
N TYR A 42 15.76 3.82 16.78
CA TYR A 42 16.27 4.53 17.94
C TYR A 42 16.26 6.05 17.79
N GLY A 43 15.62 6.74 18.74
CA GLY A 43 15.55 8.20 18.79
C GLY A 43 14.38 8.85 18.04
N ALA A 44 13.49 8.08 17.40
CA ALA A 44 12.20 8.58 16.95
C ALA A 44 11.24 8.83 18.12
N LEU A 45 10.22 9.68 17.93
CA LEU A 45 9.16 9.86 18.95
C LEU A 45 8.43 8.54 19.25
N HIS A 46 8.27 7.72 18.21
CA HIS A 46 7.61 6.41 18.22
C HIS A 46 8.63 5.27 18.16
N ASP A 47 9.79 5.43 18.81
CA ASP A 47 10.89 4.46 18.80
C ASP A 47 10.44 3.03 19.17
N GLY A 48 10.78 2.07 18.31
CA GLY A 48 10.41 0.67 18.46
C GLY A 48 9.02 0.31 17.95
N GLU A 49 8.21 1.28 17.51
CA GLU A 49 6.89 1.00 16.95
C GLU A 49 6.98 0.61 15.47
N ARG A 50 6.22 -0.43 15.11
CA ARG A 50 6.02 -0.88 13.74
C ARG A 50 4.53 -0.84 13.41
N TYR A 51 4.21 -0.27 12.26
CA TYR A 51 2.85 -0.21 11.72
C TYR A 51 2.81 -0.93 10.38
N GLU A 52 1.72 -1.62 10.12
CA GLU A 52 1.42 -2.25 8.84
C GLU A 52 -0.10 -2.22 8.66
N VAL A 53 -0.57 -1.50 7.64
CA VAL A 53 -2.00 -1.33 7.34
C VAL A 53 -2.24 -1.74 5.89
N HIS A 54 -3.22 -2.61 5.69
CA HIS A 54 -3.65 -3.12 4.40
C HIS A 54 -4.89 -2.38 3.92
N LEU A 55 -4.81 -1.81 2.71
CA LEU A 55 -5.87 -0.99 2.13
C LEU A 55 -6.33 -1.58 0.80
N CYS A 56 -7.64 -1.79 0.63
CA CYS A 56 -8.17 -2.04 -0.70
C CYS A 56 -7.95 -0.80 -1.61
N GLU A 57 -8.04 -1.00 -2.92
CA GLU A 57 -7.79 0.06 -3.92
C GLU A 57 -8.53 1.38 -3.61
N THR A 58 -9.82 1.31 -3.30
CA THR A 58 -10.63 2.49 -2.95
C THR A 58 -10.11 3.22 -1.72
N CYS A 59 -9.81 2.49 -0.64
CA CYS A 59 -9.31 3.07 0.61
C CYS A 59 -7.87 3.60 0.45
N PHE A 60 -7.07 2.95 -0.40
CA PHE A 60 -5.73 3.40 -0.74
C PHE A 60 -5.77 4.77 -1.44
N PHE A 61 -6.58 4.91 -2.50
CA PHE A 61 -6.68 6.19 -3.21
C PHE A 61 -7.36 7.29 -2.39
N ALA A 62 -8.31 6.94 -1.51
CA ALA A 62 -8.85 7.90 -0.54
C ALA A 62 -7.76 8.43 0.42
N THR A 63 -6.91 7.53 0.93
CA THR A 63 -5.77 7.89 1.78
C THR A 63 -4.76 8.75 1.01
N LEU A 64 -4.46 8.38 -0.24
CA LEU A 64 -3.55 9.14 -1.10
C LEU A 64 -4.08 10.56 -1.38
N ALA A 65 -5.38 10.69 -1.64
CA ALA A 65 -6.03 11.99 -1.85
C ALA A 65 -5.96 12.86 -0.59
N TYR A 66 -6.15 12.26 0.59
CA TYR A 66 -5.98 12.94 1.87
C TYR A 66 -4.53 13.46 2.03
N LEU A 67 -3.52 12.62 1.78
CA LEU A 67 -2.11 13.04 1.88
C LEU A 67 -1.73 14.13 0.86
N LYS A 68 -2.26 14.06 -0.37
CA LYS A 68 -2.12 15.14 -1.36
C LYS A 68 -2.69 16.45 -0.82
N GLN A 69 -3.86 16.40 -0.18
CA GLN A 69 -4.47 17.59 0.42
C GLN A 69 -3.65 18.15 1.60
N GLU A 70 -3.14 17.31 2.49
CA GLU A 70 -2.27 17.74 3.59
C GLU A 70 -1.00 18.42 3.06
N ARG A 71 -0.38 17.84 2.02
CA ARG A 71 0.77 18.46 1.34
C ARG A 71 0.42 19.83 0.78
N ARG A 72 -0.73 19.98 0.11
CA ARG A 72 -1.18 21.28 -0.42
C ARG A 72 -1.35 22.31 0.69
N THR A 73 -2.00 21.93 1.79
CA THR A 73 -2.23 22.81 2.94
C THR A 73 -0.91 23.24 3.59
N ALA A 74 0.03 22.30 3.81
CA ALA A 74 1.34 22.60 4.41
C ALA A 74 2.21 23.53 3.54
N HIS A 75 2.03 23.50 2.22
CA HIS A 75 2.79 24.30 1.26
C HIS A 75 2.01 25.49 0.69
N MET A 76 0.82 25.82 1.22
CA MET A 76 -0.11 26.81 0.65
C MET A 76 0.48 28.21 0.47
N PHE A 77 1.46 28.59 1.30
CA PHE A 77 2.11 29.91 1.29
C PHE A 77 3.51 29.92 0.64
N GLN A 78 3.88 28.84 -0.05
CA GLN A 78 5.19 28.75 -0.71
C GLN A 78 5.05 29.12 -2.19
N ASP A 79 5.83 30.10 -2.65
CA ASP A 79 5.82 30.65 -4.02
C ASP A 79 6.40 29.69 -5.10
N ASP A 80 6.42 28.38 -4.88
CA ASP A 80 6.91 27.41 -5.87
C ASP A 80 5.75 26.69 -6.60
N PRO A 81 5.34 27.17 -7.79
CA PRO A 81 4.24 26.58 -8.57
C PRO A 81 4.59 25.23 -9.22
N ARG A 82 5.80 24.68 -9.00
CA ARG A 82 6.29 23.48 -9.72
C ARG A 82 5.88 22.14 -9.10
N ARG A 83 5.16 22.11 -7.98
CA ARG A 83 4.73 20.85 -7.36
C ARG A 83 3.37 20.43 -7.91
N THR A 84 3.36 20.00 -9.16
CA THR A 84 2.19 19.31 -9.73
C THR A 84 1.94 18.02 -8.94
N ASP A 85 0.73 17.87 -8.39
CA ASP A 85 0.25 16.69 -7.64
C ASP A 85 0.20 15.38 -8.47
N GLY A 86 0.68 15.41 -9.73
CA GLY A 86 0.47 14.41 -10.77
C GLY A 86 0.76 12.99 -10.30
N ASP A 87 1.90 12.79 -9.65
CA ASP A 87 2.44 11.45 -9.42
C ASP A 87 2.81 11.21 -7.95
N PHE A 88 2.12 11.86 -7.01
CA PHE A 88 2.42 11.68 -5.58
C PHE A 88 2.36 10.19 -5.19
N GLY A 89 3.52 9.63 -4.87
CA GLY A 89 3.68 8.23 -4.50
C GLY A 89 3.66 7.23 -5.67
N LEU A 90 3.51 7.66 -6.92
CA LEU A 90 3.58 6.76 -8.09
C LEU A 90 5.04 6.48 -8.44
N VAL A 91 5.43 5.20 -8.44
CA VAL A 91 6.82 4.77 -8.70
C VAL A 91 7.04 4.40 -10.17
N SER A 92 6.04 3.79 -10.82
CA SER A 92 6.10 3.38 -12.22
C SER A 92 4.69 3.32 -12.80
N GLU A 93 4.54 3.66 -14.07
CA GLU A 93 3.33 3.49 -14.85
C GLU A 93 3.52 2.33 -15.84
N ASN A 94 2.48 1.50 -16.04
CA ASN A 94 2.52 0.32 -16.92
C ASN A 94 3.47 -0.81 -16.48
N ASP A 95 3.80 -0.91 -15.19
CA ASP A 95 4.58 -2.02 -14.64
C ASP A 95 3.69 -3.23 -14.30
N PHE A 96 3.26 -3.96 -15.33
CA PHE A 96 2.38 -5.12 -15.17
C PHE A 96 3.08 -6.35 -14.59
N PHE A 97 4.39 -6.46 -14.75
CA PHE A 97 5.15 -7.67 -14.41
C PHE A 97 5.97 -7.54 -13.13
N ARG A 98 6.22 -6.31 -12.64
CA ARG A 98 6.97 -6.03 -11.40
C ARG A 98 8.38 -6.65 -11.41
N ASP A 99 9.00 -6.74 -12.58
CA ASP A 99 10.28 -7.42 -12.82
C ASP A 99 11.50 -6.71 -12.17
N GLY A 100 11.28 -5.57 -11.51
CA GLY A 100 12.32 -4.70 -10.97
C GLY A 100 12.59 -4.81 -9.46
N ARG A 101 12.15 -5.88 -8.78
CA ARG A 101 12.29 -6.01 -7.33
C ARG A 101 13.03 -7.27 -6.88
#